data_AF-A0A3N2RH49-F1
#
_entry.id   AF-A0A3N2RH49-F1
#
_cell.length_a   1.000
_cell.length_b   1.000
_cell.length_c   1.000
_cell.angle_alpha   90.00
_cell.angle_beta   90.00
_cell.angle_gamma   90.00
#
_symmetry.space_group_name_H-M   'P 1'
#
loop_
_entity.id
_entity.type
_entity.pdbx_description
1 polymer ?
#
loop_
_entity_poly.entity_id
_entity_poly.type
_entity_poly.pdbx_seq_one_letter_code
_entity_poly.pdbx_strand_id
1 'polypeptide(L)'
;GDEVITDKAEVLMFYAARVQLVETVIKPALANGTWVIGDRHDLSTQAYQDGGRGIDQHMLATLRDAVLGDFRPDLTLYLDVTPEVGLKRARARGELDRIEQESFDFFNRTRARYLEL
;
A
#
# COMPACT_ATOMS: atom_id res chain seq x y z
N GLY A 1 9.80 -5.88 25.55
CA GLY A 1 10.46 -6.32 24.30
C GLY A 1 9.57 -5.87 23.18
N ASP A 2 10.12 -5.27 22.13
CA ASP A 2 9.32 -4.79 21.02
C ASP A 2 8.63 -5.97 20.33
N GLU A 3 7.31 -5.89 20.24
CA GLU A 3 6.47 -6.94 19.67
C GLU A 3 6.67 -6.99 18.14
N VAL A 4 6.97 -8.17 17.61
CA VAL A 4 7.14 -8.36 16.17
C VAL A 4 5.77 -8.39 15.51
N ILE A 5 5.50 -7.44 14.63
CA ILE A 5 4.27 -7.38 13.83
C ILE A 5 4.30 -8.50 12.79
N THR A 6 3.28 -9.36 12.80
CA THR A 6 3.10 -10.38 11.76
C THR A 6 2.59 -9.76 10.46
N ASP A 7 2.92 -10.36 9.31
CA ASP A 7 2.50 -9.85 8.01
C ASP A 7 0.96 -9.70 7.88
N LYS A 8 0.20 -10.62 8.48
CA LYS A 8 -1.27 -10.53 8.52
C LYS A 8 -1.74 -9.37 9.38
N ALA A 9 -1.11 -9.13 10.53
CA ALA A 9 -1.42 -7.97 11.35
C ALA A 9 -1.10 -6.66 10.62
N GLU A 10 0.02 -6.60 9.89
CA GLU A 10 0.40 -5.46 9.04
C GLU A 10 -0.69 -5.15 7.99
N VAL A 11 -1.17 -6.16 7.25
CA VAL A 11 -2.29 -6.02 6.30
C VAL A 11 -3.54 -5.47 6.97
N LEU A 12 -3.95 -6.07 8.09
CA LEU A 12 -5.18 -5.71 8.78
C LEU A 12 -5.12 -4.27 9.31
N MET A 13 -3.97 -3.84 9.83
CA MET A 13 -3.76 -2.45 10.24
C MET A 13 -3.84 -1.48 9.06
N PHE A 14 -3.27 -1.84 7.89
CA PHE A 14 -3.41 -1.02 6.69
C PHE A 14 -4.88 -0.90 6.23
N TYR A 15 -5.64 -1.99 6.24
CA TYR A 15 -7.06 -1.94 5.86
C TYR A 15 -7.92 -1.19 6.88
N ALA A 16 -7.63 -1.35 8.18
CA ALA A 16 -8.32 -0.59 9.24
C ALA A 16 -8.11 0.93 9.06
N ALA A 17 -6.87 1.36 8.80
CA ALA A 17 -6.59 2.76 8.50
C ALA A 17 -7.28 3.24 7.21
N ARG A 18 -7.29 2.39 6.18
CA ARG A 18 -7.86 2.73 4.86
C ARG A 18 -9.37 2.91 4.92
N VAL A 19 -10.11 1.99 5.53
CA VAL A 19 -11.57 2.09 5.61
C VAL A 19 -12.00 3.32 6.41
N GLN A 20 -11.29 3.59 7.51
CA GLN A 20 -11.54 4.78 8.30
C GLN A 20 -11.40 6.06 7.45
N LEU A 21 -10.30 6.17 6.69
CA LEU A 21 -10.05 7.33 5.82
C LEU A 21 -11.06 7.42 4.67
N VAL A 22 -11.38 6.28 4.03
CA VAL A 22 -12.32 6.23 2.90
C VAL A 22 -13.71 6.68 3.34
N GLU A 23 -14.23 6.12 4.43
CA GLU A 23 -15.60 6.40 4.88
C GLU A 23 -15.75 7.79 5.49
N THR A 24 -14.73 8.30 6.19
CA THR A 24 -14.85 9.56 6.94
C THR A 24 -14.30 10.79 6.22
N VAL A 25 -13.45 10.62 5.20
CA VAL A 25 -12.82 11.73 4.49
C VAL A 25 -13.07 11.65 2.99
N ILE A 26 -12.70 10.53 2.36
CA ILE A 26 -12.67 10.46 0.89
C ILE A 26 -14.08 10.44 0.29
N LYS A 27 -14.93 9.49 0.71
CA LYS A 27 -16.31 9.41 0.21
C LYS A 27 -17.11 10.69 0.49
N PRO A 28 -17.05 11.29 1.70
CA PRO A 28 -17.70 12.58 1.95
C PRO A 28 -17.20 13.72 1.05
N ALA A 29 -15.88 13.82 0.80
CA ALA A 29 -15.33 14.83 -0.09
C ALA A 29 -15.82 14.65 -1.54
N LEU A 30 -15.79 13.42 -2.04
CA LEU A 30 -16.27 13.08 -3.39
C LEU A 30 -17.78 13.34 -3.54
N ALA A 31 -18.58 13.02 -2.51
CA ALA A 31 -20.02 13.30 -2.49
C ALA A 31 -20.32 14.81 -2.57
N ASN A 32 -19.41 15.66 -2.09
CA ASN A 32 -19.48 17.12 -2.20
C ASN A 32 -18.90 17.66 -3.53
N GLY A 33 -18.58 16.80 -4.50
CA GLY A 33 -17.98 17.18 -5.78
C GLY A 33 -16.51 17.62 -5.70
N THR A 34 -15.85 17.37 -4.56
CA THR A 34 -14.44 17.74 -4.36
C THR A 34 -13.53 16.61 -4.84
N TRP A 35 -12.51 16.95 -5.63
CA TRP A 35 -11.49 16.00 -6.06
C TRP A 35 -10.57 15.62 -4.89
N VAL A 36 -10.19 14.34 -4.82
CA VAL A 36 -9.28 13.82 -3.80
C VAL A 36 -8.02 13.31 -4.47
N ILE A 37 -6.86 13.78 -4.01
CA ILE A 37 -5.55 13.27 -4.41
C ILE A 37 -4.95 12.54 -3.22
N GLY A 38 -4.87 11.21 -3.32
CA GLY A 38 -4.26 10.37 -2.30
C GLY A 38 -2.80 10.07 -2.62
N ASP A 39 -1.92 10.23 -1.63
CA ASP A 39 -0.60 9.59 -1.66
C ASP A 39 -0.77 8.15 -1.16
N ARG A 40 -0.70 7.21 -2.11
CA ARG A 40 -0.99 5.78 -1.96
C ARG A 40 -2.48 5.45 -1.72
N HIS A 41 -2.81 4.21 -2.03
CA HIS A 41 -4.09 3.57 -1.74
C HIS A 41 -3.91 2.04 -1.75
N ASP A 42 -4.97 1.29 -2.05
CA ASP A 42 -5.00 -0.17 -2.04
C ASP A 42 -3.94 -0.85 -2.93
N LEU A 43 -3.56 -0.23 -4.05
CA LEU A 43 -2.48 -0.71 -4.93
C LEU A 43 -1.16 -0.92 -4.15
N SER A 44 -0.91 -0.09 -3.13
CA SER A 44 0.27 -0.27 -2.27
C SER A 44 0.15 -1.49 -1.37
N THR A 45 -1.04 -1.80 -0.84
CA THR A 45 -1.22 -3.03 -0.07
C THR A 45 -1.01 -4.25 -0.95
N GLN A 46 -1.55 -4.25 -2.16
CA GLN A 46 -1.31 -5.34 -3.10
C GLN A 46 0.18 -5.49 -3.41
N ALA A 47 0.89 -4.42 -3.80
CA ALA A 47 2.31 -4.54 -4.17
C ALA A 47 3.23 -4.96 -3.00
N TYR A 48 3.07 -4.37 -1.81
CA TYR A 48 3.96 -4.64 -0.68
C TYR A 48 3.63 -5.94 0.03
N GLN A 49 2.34 -6.26 0.20
CA GLN A 49 1.95 -7.45 0.96
C GLN A 49 1.86 -8.69 0.07
N ASP A 50 1.43 -8.58 -1.20
CA ASP A 50 1.49 -9.71 -2.15
C ASP A 50 2.94 -9.94 -2.60
N GLY A 51 3.51 -9.01 -3.38
CA GLY A 51 4.84 -9.18 -3.94
C GLY A 51 5.94 -9.18 -2.88
N GLY A 52 5.93 -8.18 -2.00
CA GLY A 52 6.97 -8.02 -0.97
C GLY A 52 6.95 -9.14 0.07
N ARG A 53 5.81 -9.32 0.76
CA ARG A 53 5.64 -10.29 1.86
C ARG A 53 5.23 -11.70 1.41
N GLY A 54 4.77 -11.89 0.18
CA GLY A 54 4.31 -13.20 -0.31
C GLY A 54 2.94 -13.61 0.21
N ILE A 55 2.10 -12.64 0.60
CA ILE A 55 0.74 -12.93 1.06
C ILE A 55 -0.13 -13.31 -0.13
N ASP A 56 -0.93 -14.36 0.05
CA ASP A 56 -1.87 -14.86 -0.95
C ASP A 56 -2.75 -13.74 -1.54
N GLN A 57 -2.70 -13.61 -2.87
CA GLN A 57 -3.44 -12.60 -3.62
C GLN A 57 -4.96 -12.72 -3.43
N HIS A 58 -5.49 -13.94 -3.32
CA HIS A 58 -6.92 -14.16 -3.14
C HIS A 58 -7.40 -13.68 -1.76
N MET A 59 -6.59 -13.87 -0.72
CA MET A 59 -6.83 -13.31 0.60
C MET A 59 -6.84 -11.77 0.58
N LEU A 60 -5.88 -11.14 -0.10
CA LEU A 60 -5.84 -9.68 -0.24
C LEU A 60 -7.03 -9.13 -1.02
N ALA A 61 -7.42 -9.79 -2.12
CA ALA A 61 -8.61 -9.42 -2.88
C ALA A 61 -9.89 -9.55 -2.03
N THR A 62 -10.00 -10.64 -1.27
CA THR A 62 -11.14 -10.85 -0.35
C THR A 62 -11.22 -9.75 0.70
N LEU A 63 -10.09 -9.37 1.32
CA LEU A 63 -10.05 -8.27 2.28
C LEU A 63 -10.41 -6.93 1.63
N ARG A 64 -9.86 -6.63 0.45
CA ARG A 64 -10.19 -5.41 -0.30
C ARG A 64 -11.68 -5.30 -0.55
N ASP A 65 -12.29 -6.37 -1.05
CA ASP A 65 -13.70 -6.37 -1.42
C ASP A 65 -14.59 -6.31 -0.16
N ALA A 66 -14.20 -6.98 0.94
CA ALA A 66 -14.90 -6.88 2.21
C ALA A 66 -14.83 -5.49 2.85
N VAL A 67 -13.71 -4.78 2.69
CA VAL A 67 -13.44 -3.51 3.37
C VAL A 67 -13.83 -2.29 2.53
N LEU A 68 -13.61 -2.34 1.22
CA LEU A 68 -13.83 -1.22 0.31
C LEU A 68 -15.03 -1.43 -0.63
N GLY A 69 -15.55 -2.66 -0.73
CA GLY A 69 -16.56 -3.01 -1.73
C GLY A 69 -16.06 -2.70 -3.14
N ASP A 70 -16.88 -1.99 -3.91
CA ASP A 70 -16.56 -1.56 -5.28
C ASP A 70 -15.79 -0.22 -5.33
N PHE A 71 -15.50 0.41 -4.18
CA PHE A 71 -14.80 1.69 -4.16
C PHE A 71 -13.37 1.56 -4.69
N ARG A 72 -13.06 2.23 -5.80
CA ARG A 72 -11.74 2.26 -6.42
C ARG A 72 -11.40 3.70 -6.86
N PRO A 73 -10.12 4.08 -6.91
CA PRO A 73 -9.70 5.34 -7.52
C PRO A 73 -10.07 5.37 -9.00
N ASP A 74 -10.55 6.51 -9.51
CA ASP A 74 -10.82 6.69 -10.95
C ASP A 74 -9.53 6.70 -11.79
N LEU A 75 -8.43 7.15 -11.20
CA LEU A 75 -7.10 7.18 -11.81
C LEU A 75 -6.03 6.86 -10.76
N THR A 76 -5.07 6.02 -11.14
CA THR A 76 -3.85 5.79 -10.36
C THR A 76 -2.64 6.09 -11.21
N LEU A 77 -1.73 6.92 -10.71
CA LEU A 77 -0.44 7.20 -11.35
C LEU A 77 0.65 6.42 -10.62
N TYR A 78 1.14 5.35 -11.25
CA TYR A 78 2.29 4.60 -10.75
C TYR A 78 3.59 5.23 -11.27
N LEU A 79 4.44 5.69 -10.35
CA LEU A 79 5.75 6.25 -10.67
C LEU A 79 6.82 5.16 -10.54
N ASP A 80 7.08 4.46 -11.64
CA ASP A 80 8.07 3.38 -11.67
C ASP A 80 9.51 3.90 -11.44
N VAL A 81 10.24 3.21 -10.58
CA VAL A 81 11.66 3.48 -10.29
C VAL A 81 12.33 2.20 -9.83
N THR A 82 13.63 2.05 -10.13
CA THR A 82 14.38 0.89 -9.64
C THR A 82 14.59 0.98 -8.12
N PRO A 83 14.61 -0.16 -7.41
CA PRO A 83 14.81 -0.15 -5.96
C PRO A 83 16.11 0.53 -5.51
N GLU A 84 17.19 0.47 -6.29
CA GLU A 84 18.46 1.13 -5.98
C GLU A 84 18.27 2.65 -5.89
N VAL A 85 17.58 3.23 -6.88
CA VAL A 85 17.31 4.67 -6.93
C VAL A 85 16.32 5.07 -5.84
N GLY A 86 15.27 4.28 -5.61
CA GLY A 86 14.31 4.51 -4.54
C GLY A 86 14.95 4.54 -3.16
N LEU A 87 15.73 3.50 -2.82
CA LEU A 87 16.42 3.40 -1.53
C LEU A 87 17.47 4.48 -1.33
N LYS A 88 18.21 4.84 -2.39
CA LYS A 88 19.16 5.97 -2.33
C LYS A 88 18.47 7.28 -1.97
N ARG A 89 17.29 7.54 -2.54
CA ARG A 89 16.49 8.74 -2.24
C ARG A 89 15.91 8.69 -0.82
N ALA A 90 15.39 7.55 -0.38
CA ALA A 90 14.85 7.38 0.97
C ALA A 90 15.90 7.63 2.05
N ARG A 91 17.10 7.06 1.90
CA ARG A 91 18.23 7.28 2.83
C ARG A 91 18.70 8.73 2.89
N ALA A 92 18.58 9.48 1.78
CA ALA A 92 18.92 10.89 1.75
C ALA A 92 17.87 11.78 2.45
N ARG A 93 16.63 11.28 2.61
CA ARG A 93 15.52 11.99 3.28
C ARG A 93 15.61 11.90 4.81
N GLY A 94 16.12 10.80 5.35
CA GLY A 94 16.28 10.62 6.79
C GLY A 94 16.35 9.15 7.22
N GLU A 95 16.00 8.90 8.49
CA GLU A 95 15.84 7.56 9.06
C GLU A 95 14.80 6.75 8.27
N LEU A 96 15.12 5.49 7.99
CA LEU A 96 14.25 4.58 7.25
C LEU A 96 13.19 3.98 8.17
N ASP A 97 11.94 3.96 7.72
CA ASP A 97 10.89 3.23 8.44
C ASP A 97 11.08 1.70 8.37
N ARG A 98 10.26 0.94 9.12
CA ARG A 98 10.38 -0.52 9.18
C ARG A 98 10.28 -1.21 7.82
N ILE A 99 9.44 -0.72 6.91
CA ILE A 99 9.29 -1.29 5.57
C ILE A 99 10.46 -0.86 4.68
N GLU A 100 10.92 0.38 4.82
CA GLU A 100 12.09 0.89 4.10
C GLU A 100 13.41 0.20 4.48
N GLN A 101 13.44 -0.48 5.64
CA GLN A 101 14.55 -1.33 6.10
C GLN A 101 14.54 -2.75 5.52
N GLU A 102 13.55 -3.11 4.71
CA GLU A 102 13.45 -4.43 4.09
C GLU A 102 14.58 -4.72 3.09
N SER A 103 14.69 -6.01 2.72
CA SER A 103 15.72 -6.47 1.78
C SER A 103 15.54 -5.88 0.37
N PHE A 104 16.64 -5.85 -0.39
CA PHE A 104 16.59 -5.44 -1.80
C PHE A 104 15.63 -6.30 -2.64
N ASP A 105 15.59 -7.61 -2.37
CA ASP A 105 14.69 -8.55 -3.05
C ASP A 105 13.22 -8.29 -2.74
N PHE A 106 12.90 -7.83 -1.52
CA PHE A 106 11.56 -7.39 -1.17
C PHE A 106 11.09 -6.27 -2.12
N PHE A 107 11.91 -5.23 -2.31
CA PHE A 107 11.55 -4.13 -3.21
C PHE A 107 11.51 -4.54 -4.69
N ASN A 108 12.35 -5.48 -5.12
CA ASN A 108 12.26 -6.04 -6.47
C ASN A 108 10.92 -6.73 -6.72
N ARG A 109 10.46 -7.58 -5.79
CA ARG A 109 9.16 -8.24 -5.90
C ARG A 109 8.00 -7.24 -5.80
N THR A 110 8.10 -6.25 -4.92
CA THR A 110 7.09 -5.17 -4.82
C THR A 110 6.99 -4.38 -6.13
N ARG A 111 8.10 -4.01 -6.75
CA ARG A 111 8.11 -3.33 -8.05
C ARG A 111 7.52 -4.20 -9.15
N ALA A 112 7.95 -5.46 -9.25
CA ALA A 112 7.40 -6.41 -10.21
C ALA A 112 5.88 -6.50 -10.07
N ARG A 113 5.39 -6.56 -8.82
CA ARG A 113 3.97 -6.61 -8.55
C ARG A 113 3.22 -5.34 -8.98
N TYR A 114 3.77 -4.15 -8.76
CA TYR A 114 3.18 -2.91 -9.27
C TYR A 114 3.04 -2.89 -10.80
N LEU A 115 3.96 -3.51 -11.53
CA LEU A 115 3.94 -3.54 -13.00
C LEU A 115 2.89 -4.51 -13.56
N GLU A 116 2.38 -5.45 -12.75
CA GLU A 116 1.38 -6.44 -13.14
C GLU A 116 -0.07 -6.01 -12.88
N LEU A 117 -0.28 -5.09 -11.94
CA LEU A 117 -1.60 -4.65 -11.47
C LEU A 117 -2.19 -3.55 -12.36
#